data_AF-A0A920EFG4-F1
#
_entry.id   AF-A0A920EFG4-F1
#
_cell.length_a   1.000
_cell.length_b   1.000
_cell.length_c   1.000
_cell.angle_alpha   90.00
_cell.angle_beta   90.00
_cell.angle_gamma   90.00
#
_symmetry.space_group_name_H-M   'P 1'
#
loop_
_entity.id
_entity.type
_entity.pdbx_description
1 polymer ?
#
loop_
_entity_poly.entity_id
_entity_poly.type
_entity_poly.pdbx_seq_one_letter_code
_entity_poly.pdbx_strand_id
1 'polypeptide(L)' 'MLLPSLAVAARRLHDVGRSGWWILIAFTVIGIIPLLIWYVTDTKDEENIYGPNPKTENA' A
#
# COMPACT_ATOMS: atom_id res chain seq x y z
N MET A 1 7.76 10.01 14.81
CA MET A 1 8.03 8.60 14.49
C MET A 1 6.75 7.79 14.16
N LEU A 2 5.59 8.06 14.78
CA LEU A 2 4.30 7.45 14.40
C LEU A 2 3.72 7.98 13.07
N LEU A 3 3.60 9.30 12.94
CA LEU A 3 3.08 9.97 11.74
C LEU A 3 3.80 9.57 10.43
N PRO A 4 5.16 9.55 10.37
CA PRO A 4 5.84 9.12 9.14
C PRO A 4 5.63 7.63 8.84
N SER A 5 5.56 6.76 9.86
CA SER A 5 5.31 5.32 9.65
C SER A 5 3.92 5.07 9.08
N LEU A 6 2.91 5.78 9.60
CA LEU A 6 1.54 5.69 9.10
C LEU A 6 1.43 6.21 7.66
N ALA A 7 2.14 7.31 7.34
CA ALA A 7 2.18 7.86 6.00
C ALA A 7 2.81 6.89 4.98
N VAL A 8 3.92 6.23 5.34
CA VAL A 8 4.57 5.22 4.49
C VAL A 8 3.67 4.00 4.29
N ALA A 9 3.02 3.51 5.35
CA ALA A 9 2.09 2.39 5.26
C ALA A 9 0.89 2.70 4.34
N ALA A 10 0.33 3.91 4.45
CA ALA A 10 -0.77 4.36 3.59
C ALA A 10 -0.33 4.47 2.13
N ARG A 11 0.89 4.96 1.87
CA ARG A 11 1.48 4.99 0.52
C ARG A 11 1.64 3.58 -0.05
N ARG A 12 2.19 2.62 0.70
CA ARG A 12 2.36 1.24 0.24
C ARG A 12 1.03 0.60 -0.17
N LEU A 13 -0.03 0.85 0.60
CA LEU A 13 -1.38 0.40 0.26
C LEU A 13 -1.89 1.05 -1.03
N HIS A 14 -1.70 2.35 -1.20
CA HIS A 14 -2.07 3.05 -2.44
C HIS A 14 -1.29 2.51 -3.65
N ASP A 15 0.00 2.22 -3.50
CA ASP A 15 0.84 1.66 -4.56
C ASP A 15 0.30 0.31 -5.09
N VAL A 16 -0.37 -0.49 -4.24
CA VAL A 16 -1.02 -1.75 -4.64
C VAL A 16 -2.51 -1.60 -4.97
N GLY A 17 -3.01 -0.37 -5.09
CA GLY A 17 -4.41 -0.07 -5.45
C GLY A 17 -5.42 -0.28 -4.31
N ARG A 18 -4.98 -0.23 -3.05
CA ARG A 18 -5.82 -0.34 -1.85
C ARG A 18 -5.86 0.98 -1.09
N SER A 19 -7.01 1.34 -0.53
CA SER A 19 -7.11 2.55 0.31
C SER A 19 -6.21 2.47 1.56
N GLY A 20 -5.59 3.58 1.98
CA GLY A 20 -4.84 3.64 3.24
C GLY A 20 -5.66 3.28 4.49
N TRP A 21 -6.99 3.35 4.44
CA TRP A 21 -7.88 2.93 5.53
C TRP A 21 -7.78 1.44 5.87
N TRP A 22 -7.27 0.62 4.96
CA TRP A 22 -7.04 -0.80 5.21
C TRP A 22 -6.02 -1.04 6.34
N ILE A 23 -5.20 -0.07 6.76
CA ILE A 23 -4.33 -0.23 7.94
C ILE A 23 -5.13 -0.62 9.19
N LEU A 24 -6.39 -0.15 9.31
CA LEU A 24 -7.24 -0.43 10.46
C LEU A 24 -7.60 -1.92 10.62
N ILE A 25 -7.52 -2.73 9.56
CA ILE A 25 -7.83 -4.16 9.69
C ILE A 25 -6.78 -4.92 10.53
N ALA A 26 -5.61 -4.33 10.77
CA ALA A 26 -4.60 -4.87 11.68
C ALA A 26 -5.15 -5.12 13.10
N PHE A 27 -6.13 -4.34 13.55
CA PHE A 27 -6.75 -4.50 14.88
C PHE A 27 -7.60 -5.77 15.01
N THR A 28 -7.96 -6.42 13.90
CA THR A 28 -8.81 -7.62 13.90
C THR A 28 -8.00 -8.92 14.06
N VAL A 29 -6.66 -8.84 14.14
CA VAL A 29 -5.68 -9.96 14.12
C VAL A 29 -5.68 -10.73 12.80
N ILE A 30 -6.85 -11.13 12.30
CA ILE A 30 -7.04 -11.79 11.00
C ILE A 30 -6.54 -10.89 9.86
N GLY A 31 -6.72 -9.57 9.99
CA GLY A 31 -6.27 -8.59 9.00
C GLY A 31 -4.76 -8.42 8.86
N ILE A 32 -3.95 -9.04 9.73
CA ILE A 32 -2.48 -8.98 9.63
C ILE A 32 -1.99 -9.74 8.38
N ILE A 33 -2.60 -10.89 8.07
CA ILE A 33 -2.22 -11.72 6.90
C ILE A 33 -2.41 -10.95 5.58
N PRO A 34 -3.60 -10.41 5.25
CA PRO A 34 -3.78 -9.65 4.01
C PRO A 34 -2.91 -8.39 3.97
N LEU A 35 -2.69 -7.70 5.10
CA LEU A 35 -1.78 -6.55 5.15
C LEU A 35 -0.34 -6.94 4.83
N LEU A 36 0.15 -8.06 5.37
CA LEU A 36 1.48 -8.59 5.04
C LEU A 36 1.60 -8.86 3.55
N ILE A 37 0.60 -9.53 2.96
CA ILE A 37 0.57 -9.81 1.51
C ILE A 37 0.68 -8.51 0.73
N TRP A 38 -0.13 -7.49 1.04
CA TRP A 38 -0.10 -6.21 0.33
C TRP A 38 1.19 -5.40 0.52
N TYR A 39 1.85 -5.52 1.68
CA TYR A 39 3.12 -4.86 1.92
C TYR A 39 4.29 -5.49 1.14
N VAL A 40 4.23 -6.79 0.83
CA VAL A 40 5.27 -7.48 0.05
C VAL A 40 4.93 -7.68 -1.42
N THR A 41 3.65 -7.54 -1.81
CA THR A 41 3.22 -7.52 -3.21
C THR A 41 3.89 -6.35 -3.91
N ASP A 42 4.43 -6.52 -5.12
CA ASP A 42 5.02 -5.39 -5.87
C ASP A 42 3.94 -4.40 -6.33
N THR A 43 4.36 -3.16 -6.60
CA THR A 43 3.49 -2.15 -7.20
C THR A 43 3.00 -2.64 -8.55
N LYS A 44 1.71 -2.46 -8.85
CA LYS A 44 1.15 -2.84 -10.16
C LYS A 44 1.75 -1.97 -11.25
N ASP A 45 2.08 -2.56 -12.40
CA ASP A 45 2.55 -1.82 -13.59
C ASP A 45 1.42 -1.05 -14.31
N GLU A 46 0.20 -1.18 -13.78
CA GLU A 46 -1.01 -0.53 -14.27
C GLU A 46 -1.14 0.87 -13.64
N GLU A 47 -1.59 1.86 -14.43
CA GLU A 47 -1.97 3.16 -13.89
C GLU A 47 -3.11 2.97 -12.87
N ASN A 48 -2.88 3.32 -11.61
CA ASN A 48 -3.90 3.22 -10.57
C ASN A 48 -4.51 4.61 -10.29
N ILE A 49 -5.61 4.65 -9.53
CA ILE A 49 -6.32 5.90 -9.21
C ILE A 49 -5.49 6.93 -8.41
N TYR A 50 -4.29 6.56 -7.98
CA TYR A 50 -3.34 7.37 -7.23
C TYR A 50 -2.17 7.88 -8.10
N GLY A 51 -2.09 7.47 -9.37
CA GLY A 51 -1.10 7.95 -10.34
C GLY A 51 -0.32 6.83 -11.04
N PRO A 52 0.57 7.20 -11.99
CA PRO A 52 1.41 6.27 -12.72
C PRO A 52 2.52 5.67 -11.85
N ASN A 53 2.95 4.46 -12.20
CA ASN A 53 4.06 3.79 -11.53
C ASN A 53 5.40 4.44 -11.95
N PRO A 54 6.23 4.96 -11.02
CA PRO A 54 7.50 5.59 -11.36
C PRO A 54 8.53 4.63 -11.97
N LYS A 55 8.33 3.30 -11.83
CA LYS A 55 9.17 2.28 -12.49
C LYS A 55 8.95 2.24 -14.00
N THR A 56 7.73 2.53 -14.47
CA THR A 56 7.39 2.53 -15.90
C THR A 56 7.66 3.86 -16.58
N GLU A 57 7.83 4.94 -15.81
CA GLU A 57 8.09 6.30 -16.35
C GLU A 57 9.52 6.47 -16.91
N ASN A 58 10.51 5.75 -16.36
CA ASN A 58 11.93 5.86 -16.73
C ASN A 58 12.44 4.67 -17.56
N ALA A 59 11.54 3.83 -18.09
CA ALA A 59 11.85 2.61 -18.84
C ALA A 59 11.89 2.86 -20.36
#